data_AF-A0A2H0YTD6-F1
#
_entry.id   AF-A0A2H0YTD6-F1
#
_cell.length_a   1.000
_cell.length_b   1.000
_cell.length_c   1.000
_cell.angle_alpha   90.00
_cell.angle_beta   90.00
_cell.angle_gamma   90.00
#
_symmetry.space_group_name_H-M   'P 1'
#
loop_
_entity.id
_entity.type
_entity.pdbx_description
1 polymer ?
#
loop_
_entity_poly.entity_id
_entity_poly.type
_entity_poly.pdbx_seq_one_letter_code
_entity_poly.pdbx_strand_id
1 'polypeptide(L)' 'MSRSIKKGPFTDPKLLKKISKLKVGDRTVVKTWSRDSVITPEMVGFTFGVHNGKTHTPVYIIENMVGYKLGE' A
#
# COMPACT_ATOMS: atom_id res chain seq x y z
N MET A 1 12.60 -10.38 3.63
CA MET A 1 12.10 -11.77 3.51
C MET A 1 10.92 -11.82 2.54
N SER A 2 11.00 -12.71 1.56
CA SER A 2 9.94 -12.99 0.59
C SER A 2 8.99 -14.06 1.16
N ARG A 3 7.70 -13.91 0.89
CA ARG A 3 6.66 -14.85 1.33
C ARG A 3 6.69 -16.09 0.42
N SER A 4 6.26 -17.24 0.90
CA SER A 4 6.22 -18.47 0.08
C SER A 4 5.32 -18.28 -1.16
N ILE A 5 5.82 -18.68 -2.33
CA ILE A 5 5.14 -18.56 -3.63
C ILE A 5 3.72 -19.15 -3.61
N LYS A 6 3.50 -20.25 -2.89
CA LYS A 6 2.17 -20.91 -2.78
C LYS A 6 1.10 -20.05 -2.10
N LYS A 7 1.48 -19.03 -1.34
CA LYS A 7 0.55 -18.20 -0.51
C LYS A 7 0.14 -16.89 -1.18
N GLY A 8 0.68 -16.58 -2.36
CA GLY A 8 0.41 -15.32 -3.08
C GLY A 8 0.98 -14.07 -2.40
N PRO A 9 0.84 -12.90 -3.06
CA PRO A 9 1.24 -11.62 -2.50
C PRO A 9 0.40 -11.32 -1.25
N PHE A 10 1.03 -10.70 -0.25
CA PHE A 10 0.35 -10.29 0.96
C PHE A 10 -0.08 -8.84 0.88
N THR A 11 -1.34 -8.59 1.18
CA THR A 11 -1.85 -7.25 1.36
C THR A 11 -2.67 -7.22 2.63
N ASP A 12 -2.45 -6.22 3.47
CA ASP A 12 -3.20 -6.07 4.71
C ASP A 12 -4.71 -5.83 4.42
N PRO A 13 -5.61 -6.63 5.01
CA PRO A 13 -7.04 -6.51 4.74
C PRO A 13 -7.65 -5.21 5.26
N LYS A 14 -7.05 -4.55 6.27
CA LYS A 14 -7.52 -3.23 6.72
C LYS A 14 -7.17 -2.16 5.70
N LEU A 15 -6.04 -2.32 5.00
CA LEU A 15 -5.60 -1.42 3.94
C LEU A 15 -6.53 -1.50 2.74
N LEU A 16 -6.89 -2.72 2.30
CA LEU A 16 -7.91 -2.94 1.27
C LEU A 16 -9.26 -2.33 1.66
N LYS A 17 -9.75 -2.57 2.88
CA LYS A 17 -11.00 -1.98 3.37
C LYS A 17 -11.01 -0.44 3.37
N LYS A 18 -9.84 0.19 3.57
CA LYS A 18 -9.72 1.66 3.49
C LYS A 18 -9.79 2.13 2.04
N ILE A 19 -9.11 1.46 1.13
CA ILE A 19 -9.13 1.77 -0.30
C ILE A 19 -10.54 1.62 -0.87
N SER A 20 -11.26 0.54 -0.54
CA SER A 20 -12.63 0.34 -1.03
C SER A 20 -13.63 1.42 -0.60
N LYS A 21 -13.32 2.20 0.45
CA LYS A 21 -14.15 3.32 0.91
C LYS A 21 -13.76 4.65 0.27
N LEU A 22 -12.59 4.73 -0.34
CA LEU A 22 -12.06 5.94 -0.95
C LEU A 22 -12.33 5.90 -2.45
N LYS A 23 -12.58 7.06 -3.04
CA LYS A 23 -12.72 7.18 -4.50
C LYS A 23 -11.36 7.50 -5.11
N VAL A 24 -11.14 6.99 -6.32
CA VAL A 24 -9.94 7.31 -7.10
C VAL A 24 -9.92 8.83 -7.35
N GLY A 25 -8.88 9.51 -6.87
CA GLY A 25 -8.73 10.97 -6.96
C GLY A 25 -8.92 11.73 -5.64
N ASP A 26 -9.35 11.06 -4.56
CA ASP A 26 -9.32 11.65 -3.23
C ASP A 26 -7.87 11.88 -2.79
N ARG A 27 -7.52 13.13 -2.42
CA ARG A 27 -6.19 13.49 -1.88
C ARG A 27 -5.97 12.99 -0.45
N THR A 28 -6.74 12.00 -0.02
CA THR A 28 -6.69 11.46 1.33
C THR A 28 -5.44 10.59 1.49
N VAL A 29 -4.53 11.00 2.37
CA VAL A 29 -3.33 10.22 2.69
C VAL A 29 -3.69 9.04 3.58
N VAL A 30 -3.59 7.83 3.04
CA VAL A 30 -3.90 6.59 3.77
C VAL A 30 -2.70 6.20 4.63
N LYS A 31 -2.79 6.48 5.94
CA LYS A 31 -1.75 6.08 6.90
C LYS A 31 -1.70 4.56 7.07
N THR A 32 -0.50 3.99 6.93
CA THR A 32 -0.22 2.57 7.08
C THR A 32 1.06 2.33 7.90
N TRP A 33 1.01 1.27 8.71
CA TRP A 33 2.18 0.67 9.38
C TRP A 33 2.59 -0.64 8.70
N SER A 34 1.77 -1.17 7.79
CA SER A 34 2.02 -2.44 7.11
C SER A 34 2.97 -2.21 5.93
N ARG A 35 4.26 -2.17 6.25
CA ARG A 35 5.36 -2.04 5.27
C ARG A 35 5.53 -3.26 4.39
N ASP A 36 5.10 -4.43 4.87
CA ASP A 36 5.20 -5.71 4.15
C ASP A 36 4.10 -5.93 3.11
N SER A 37 3.12 -5.03 3.03
CA SER A 37 2.03 -5.13 2.06
C SER A 37 2.53 -4.86 0.64
N VAL A 38 2.17 -5.75 -0.28
CA VAL A 38 2.40 -5.62 -1.71
C VAL A 38 1.37 -4.67 -2.30
N ILE A 39 1.84 -3.81 -3.18
CA ILE A 39 1.04 -2.85 -3.94
C ILE A 39 0.19 -3.61 -4.96
N THR A 40 -1.14 -3.53 -4.80
CA THR A 40 -2.10 -4.09 -5.75
C THR A 40 -2.53 -3.04 -6.78
N PRO A 41 -3.04 -3.44 -7.95
CA PRO A 41 -3.52 -2.50 -8.98
C PRO A 41 -4.59 -1.53 -8.47
N GLU A 42 -5.41 -1.95 -7.51
CA GLU A 42 -6.45 -1.12 -6.88
C GLU A 42 -5.88 0.06 -6.06
N MET A 43 -4.58 0.05 -5.73
CA MET A 43 -3.91 1.10 -4.97
C MET A 43 -3.34 2.22 -5.84
N VAL A 44 -3.33 2.04 -7.16
CA VAL A 44 -2.78 3.02 -8.10
C VAL A 44 -3.59 4.31 -8.04
N GLY A 45 -2.89 5.44 -7.96
CA GLY A 45 -3.52 6.75 -7.87
C GLY A 45 -3.87 7.22 -6.45
N PHE A 46 -3.57 6.40 -5.43
CA PHE A 46 -3.70 6.79 -4.02
C PHE A 46 -2.35 7.17 -3.40
N THR A 47 -2.39 8.04 -2.38
CA THR A 47 -1.22 8.41 -1.58
C THR A 47 -1.24 7.67 -0.25
N PHE A 48 -0.17 6.92 0.05
CA PHE A 48 -0.02 6.19 1.30
C PHE A 48 1.00 6.85 2.20
N GLY A 49 0.66 7.05 3.47
CA GLY A 49 1.59 7.47 4.50
C GLY A 49 2.26 6.25 5.13
N VAL A 50 3.40 5.81 4.59
CA VAL A 50 4.11 4.62 5.06
C VAL A 50 4.95 4.97 6.29
N HIS A 51 4.75 4.25 7.39
CA HIS A 51 5.51 4.47 8.61
C HIS A 51 6.96 3.97 8.46
N ASN A 52 7.95 4.83 8.68
CA ASN A 52 9.38 4.48 8.61
C ASN A 52 10.00 4.14 9.99
N GLY A 53 9.22 4.16 11.07
CA GLY A 53 9.69 3.98 12.46
C GLY A 53 9.72 5.28 13.29
N LYS A 54 9.61 6.45 12.64
CA LYS A 54 9.50 7.76 13.30
C LYS A 54 8.32 8.56 12.77
N THR A 55 8.20 8.64 11.45
CA THR A 55 7.21 9.44 10.74
C THR A 55 6.50 8.63 9.67
N HIS A 56 5.37 9.14 9.17
CA HIS A 56 4.72 8.60 7.98
C HIS A 56 5.20 9.38 6.76
N THR A 57 5.93 8.71 5.88
CA THR A 57 6.37 9.29 4.62
C THR A 57 5.25 9.13 3.59
N PRO A 58 4.77 10.23 2.96
CA PRO A 58 3.78 10.14 1.89
C PRO A 58 4.42 9.59 0.62
N VAL A 59 3.87 8.50 0.10
CA VAL A 59 4.28 7.85 -1.15
C VAL A 59 3.07 7.81 -2.07
N TYR A 60 3.21 8.37 -3.26
CA TYR A 60 2.19 8.31 -4.31
C TYR A 60 2.44 7.08 -5.18
N ILE A 61 1.42 6.24 -5.36
CA ILE A 61 1.56 4.97 -6.08
C ILE A 61 1.23 5.14 -7.56
N ILE A 62 2.20 4.77 -8.40
CA ILE A 62 2.07 4.67 -9.86
C ILE A 62 1.94 3.20 -10.30
N GLU A 63 1.47 2.97 -11.53
CA GLU A 63 1.29 1.61 -12.08
C GLU A 63 2.58 0.78 -12.09
N ASN A 64 3.72 1.42 -12.33
CA ASN A 64 5.03 0.75 -12.32
C ASN A 64 5.44 0.21 -10.94
N MET A 65 4.76 0.62 -9.86
CA MET A 65 5.02 0.16 -8.50
C MET A 65 4.19 -1.08 -8.12
N VAL A 66 3.31 -1.57 -9.00
CA VAL A 66 2.54 -2.79 -8.74
C VAL A 66 3.48 -3.99 -8.62
N GLY A 67 3.30 -4.78 -7.56
CA GLY A 67 4.14 -5.94 -7.25
C GLY A 67 5.31 -5.66 -6.29
N TYR A 68 5.66 -4.39 -6.06
CA TYR A 68 6.61 -3.99 -5.02
C TYR A 68 5.94 -3.91 -3.64
N LYS A 69 6.75 -3.84 -2.58
CA LYS A 69 6.25 -3.62 -1.22
C LYS A 69 6.17 -2.14 -0.89
N LEU A 70 5.19 -1.77 -0.06
CA LEU A 70 5.02 -0.39 0.41
C LEU A 70 6.23 0.16 1.21
N GLY A 71 7.00 -0.72 1.84
CA GLY A 71 8.15 -0.34 2.65
C GLY A 71 9.51 -0.59 2.02
N GLU A 72 9.56 -0.97 0.74
CA GLU A 72 10.80 -1.05 -0.05
C GLU A 72 11.32 0.35 -0.37
#